data_AF-A0A257MFT7-F1
#
_entry.id   AF-A0A257MFT7-F1
#
_cell.length_a   1.000
_cell.length_b   1.000
_cell.length_c   1.000
_cell.angle_alpha   90.00
_cell.angle_beta   90.00
_cell.angle_gamma   90.00
#
_symmetry.space_group_name_H-M   'P 1'
#
loop_
_entity.id
_entity.type
_entity.pdbx_description
1 polymer ?
#
loop_
_entity_poly.entity_id
_entity_poly.type
_entity_poly.pdbx_seq_one_letter_code
_entity_poly.pdbx_strand_id
1 'polypeptide(L)'
;MKFDPSLIKEAAKEDFDKAWQQGRDYLGRPSMNGRYPRKSYSFGSVHPIFDTIQKLREAYVRLGFSEAMNPVIVDASDVYRQFGSEALAVLDRCFYLAGLPRPDIGMSEDRIAQVNGLLGRQLSGEEVEALRQILHGYKKGKVEGDDLVGEIAAALGAHDALISVVLEKVFPEFRELKAEATTRTLRSHMTSGWFLSLSHLHHRSRLPVKLFSVDRCFRREQAEDAARLMSYYSASCVIMDEEVSVEDGKAVADGLLSQFGFEKFQFRPDEKKSKYYTPGTQIEVYAYHPGLVGSATKYSSGWVEVATFGIYSPIALSQYDIPYPVMNLGLGVERLAMILHNSQDLRALSYPQFQTEWSLSAREMAQMITVEKSPASPAGQAIAEAVVAVCAEQGDAPSPCAFSAWEGMLFGRKVKVSVVEPEENTKLCGPAAQNEIVVYKQNIMGIPRTSRWEEAFAEGVTTGIRYVDAFAALAAYEVEAATMAGKESETRARIVRAPGDINIKIHPALERYITSYKHKMDLRGPVFTTVKSEILA
;
A
#
# COMPACT_ATOMS: atom_id res chain seq x y z
N MET A 1 -27.75 2.41 22.24
CA MET A 1 -29.19 2.06 22.11
C MET A 1 -29.94 3.31 21.66
N LYS A 2 -31.07 3.21 20.95
CA LYS A 2 -31.93 4.38 20.72
C LYS A 2 -32.70 4.68 22.01
N PHE A 3 -32.75 5.94 22.43
CA PHE A 3 -33.56 6.37 23.57
C PHE A 3 -34.73 7.25 23.10
N ASP A 4 -35.75 7.39 23.95
CA ASP A 4 -36.89 8.27 23.69
C ASP A 4 -36.62 9.68 24.25
N PRO A 5 -36.49 10.71 23.40
CA PRO A 5 -36.26 12.07 23.86
C PRO A 5 -37.38 12.64 24.75
N SER A 6 -38.63 12.17 24.61
CA SER A 6 -39.76 12.68 25.40
C SER A 6 -39.64 12.25 26.85
N LEU A 7 -39.34 10.97 27.09
CA LEU A 7 -39.15 10.43 28.44
C LEU A 7 -37.96 11.07 29.16
N ILE A 8 -36.84 11.31 28.45
CA ILE A 8 -35.68 11.98 29.04
C ILE A 8 -36.02 13.43 29.41
N LYS A 9 -36.78 14.15 28.57
CA LYS A 9 -37.21 15.53 28.86
C LYS A 9 -38.14 15.60 30.06
N GLU A 10 -39.01 14.62 30.24
CA GLU A 10 -39.89 14.53 31.41
C GLU A 10 -39.09 14.23 32.68
N ALA A 11 -38.23 13.20 32.65
CA ALA A 11 -37.36 12.85 33.77
C ALA A 11 -36.44 14.02 34.18
N ALA A 12 -35.92 14.78 33.20
CA ALA A 12 -35.07 15.94 33.47
C ALA A 12 -35.83 17.13 34.08
N LYS A 13 -37.15 17.25 33.87
CA LYS A 13 -37.98 18.26 34.56
C LYS A 13 -38.23 17.90 36.01
N GLU A 14 -38.30 16.60 36.34
CA GLU A 14 -38.46 16.11 37.71
C GLU A 14 -37.16 16.20 38.49
N ASP A 15 -36.06 15.68 37.93
CA ASP A 15 -34.74 15.67 38.55
C ASP A 15 -33.67 15.62 37.45
N PHE A 16 -33.13 16.81 37.13
CA PHE A 16 -32.13 16.96 36.07
C PHE A 16 -30.86 16.16 36.36
N ASP A 17 -30.35 16.20 37.59
CA ASP A 17 -29.08 15.56 37.94
C ASP A 17 -29.19 14.04 37.89
N LYS A 18 -30.30 13.49 38.36
CA LYS A 18 -30.59 12.05 38.26
C LYS A 18 -30.75 11.61 36.81
N ALA A 19 -31.53 12.34 36.01
CA ALA A 19 -31.72 12.03 34.58
C ALA A 19 -30.39 12.13 33.80
N TRP A 20 -29.54 13.10 34.15
CA TRP A 20 -28.21 13.25 33.60
C TRP A 20 -27.29 12.08 33.97
N GLN A 21 -27.30 11.61 35.23
CA GLN A 21 -26.52 10.44 35.67
C GLN A 21 -26.96 9.16 34.96
N GLN A 22 -28.28 8.95 34.82
CA GLN A 22 -28.87 7.83 34.07
C GLN A 22 -28.51 7.84 32.58
N GLY A 23 -28.06 8.98 32.04
CA GLY A 23 -27.56 9.10 30.68
C GLY A 23 -26.48 8.07 30.31
N ARG A 24 -25.71 7.59 31.29
CA ARG A 24 -24.68 6.54 31.12
C ARG A 24 -25.25 5.22 30.61
N ASP A 25 -26.50 4.90 30.93
CA ASP A 25 -27.13 3.63 30.56
C ASP A 25 -27.44 3.53 29.06
N TYR A 26 -27.51 4.67 28.36
CA TYR A 26 -27.75 4.72 26.93
C TYR A 26 -26.48 4.55 26.09
N LEU A 27 -25.30 4.66 26.72
CA LEU A 27 -24.00 4.53 26.05
C LEU A 27 -23.71 3.06 25.72
N GLY A 28 -23.19 2.82 24.51
CA GLY A 28 -22.73 1.49 24.13
C GLY A 28 -21.49 1.09 24.94
N ARG A 29 -21.43 -0.15 25.40
CA ARG A 29 -20.27 -0.73 26.09
C ARG A 29 -19.46 -1.58 25.09
N PRO A 30 -18.42 -1.03 24.44
CA PRO A 30 -17.65 -1.82 23.47
C PRO A 30 -16.95 -2.99 24.17
N SER A 31 -16.89 -4.12 23.46
CA SER A 31 -16.03 -5.25 23.84
C SER A 31 -14.57 -4.81 23.96
N MET A 32 -13.73 -5.62 24.62
CA MET A 32 -12.30 -5.32 24.80
C MET A 32 -11.61 -4.98 23.47
N ASN A 33 -11.91 -5.74 22.41
CA ASN A 33 -11.35 -5.53 21.07
C ASN A 33 -11.98 -4.32 20.33
N GLY A 34 -13.16 -3.88 20.76
CA GLY A 34 -13.83 -2.67 20.25
C GLY A 34 -13.41 -1.37 20.96
N ARG A 35 -12.46 -1.42 21.90
CA ARG A 35 -11.92 -0.24 22.61
C ARG A 35 -10.68 0.31 21.92
N TYR A 36 -10.41 1.59 22.11
CA TYR A 36 -9.15 2.22 21.70
C TYR A 36 -7.96 1.60 22.48
N PRO A 37 -6.76 1.40 21.89
CA PRO A 37 -6.35 1.82 20.55
C PRO A 37 -6.79 0.89 19.41
N ARG A 38 -7.24 -0.34 19.68
CA ARG A 38 -7.65 -1.34 18.67
C ARG A 38 -8.74 -0.81 17.75
N LYS A 39 -9.74 -0.13 18.31
CA LYS A 39 -10.71 0.65 17.53
C LYS A 39 -10.04 1.92 17.04
N SER A 40 -9.71 1.94 15.75
CA SER A 40 -9.10 3.08 15.07
C SER A 40 -9.71 3.30 13.70
N TYR A 41 -9.47 4.49 13.15
CA TYR A 41 -9.80 4.82 11.78
C TYR A 41 -8.52 4.74 10.94
N SER A 42 -8.58 4.05 9.80
CA SER A 42 -7.51 4.08 8.81
C SER A 42 -7.78 5.17 7.78
N PHE A 43 -6.71 5.74 7.24
CA PHE A 43 -6.75 6.63 6.09
C PHE A 43 -5.74 6.12 5.05
N GLY A 44 -6.02 6.37 3.78
CA GLY A 44 -5.07 6.06 2.70
C GLY A 44 -3.88 7.01 2.73
N SER A 45 -2.69 6.49 2.42
CA SER A 45 -1.49 7.29 2.20
C SER A 45 -1.27 7.52 0.71
N VAL A 46 -0.84 8.73 0.33
CA VAL A 46 -0.45 9.04 -1.06
C VAL A 46 0.99 8.59 -1.29
N HIS A 47 1.26 7.99 -2.44
CA HIS A 47 2.62 7.63 -2.83
C HIS A 47 3.45 8.89 -3.12
N PRO A 48 4.71 9.00 -2.63
CA PRO A 48 5.56 10.19 -2.80
C PRO A 48 5.71 10.67 -4.26
N ILE A 49 5.90 9.74 -5.20
CA ILE A 49 6.00 10.06 -6.63
C ILE A 49 4.68 10.66 -7.16
N PHE A 50 3.53 10.06 -6.84
CA PHE A 50 2.23 10.55 -7.34
C PHE A 50 1.82 11.87 -6.68
N ASP A 51 2.16 12.08 -5.41
CA ASP A 51 2.03 13.38 -4.74
C ASP A 51 2.85 14.46 -5.45
N THR A 52 4.10 14.15 -5.80
CA THR A 52 4.98 15.06 -6.54
C THR A 52 4.46 15.34 -7.96
N ILE A 53 3.96 14.32 -8.67
CA ILE A 53 3.32 14.49 -9.99
C ILE A 53 2.14 15.45 -9.88
N GLN A 54 1.25 15.24 -8.91
CA GLN A 54 0.08 16.09 -8.74
C GLN A 54 0.47 17.54 -8.48
N LYS A 55 1.45 17.78 -7.60
CA LYS A 55 1.99 19.12 -7.33
C LYS A 55 2.62 19.76 -8.57
N LEU A 56 3.33 18.98 -9.39
CA LEU A 56 3.91 19.47 -10.65
C LEU A 56 2.84 19.85 -11.67
N ARG A 57 1.76 19.06 -11.78
CA ARG A 57 0.61 19.41 -12.64
C ARG A 57 -0.01 20.73 -12.22
N GLU A 58 -0.26 20.91 -10.93
CA GLU A 58 -0.78 22.16 -10.39
C GLU A 58 0.18 23.35 -10.62
N ALA A 59 1.48 23.13 -10.43
CA ALA A 59 2.49 24.16 -10.62
C ALA A 59 2.57 24.65 -12.07
N TYR A 60 2.51 23.74 -13.06
CA TYR A 60 2.46 24.12 -14.47
C TYR A 60 1.17 24.85 -14.85
N VAL A 61 0.01 24.40 -14.35
CA VAL A 61 -1.28 25.07 -14.59
C VAL A 61 -1.26 26.50 -14.04
N ARG A 62 -0.69 26.72 -12.85
CA ARG A 62 -0.52 28.07 -12.26
C ARG A 62 0.39 28.98 -13.09
N LEU A 63 1.32 28.42 -13.86
CA LEU A 63 2.18 29.16 -14.80
C LEU A 63 1.52 29.42 -16.16
N GLY A 64 0.26 28.99 -16.35
CA GLY A 64 -0.50 29.21 -17.57
C GLY A 64 -0.19 28.21 -18.70
N PHE A 65 0.38 27.05 -18.38
CA PHE A 65 0.51 25.96 -19.34
C PHE A 65 -0.75 25.09 -19.38
N SER A 66 -1.10 24.59 -20.56
CA SER A 66 -2.18 23.62 -20.74
C SER A 66 -1.62 22.19 -20.72
N GLU A 67 -2.33 21.29 -20.04
CA GLU A 67 -1.92 19.88 -19.95
C GLU A 67 -2.16 19.16 -21.29
N ALA A 68 -1.18 18.36 -21.72
CA ALA A 68 -1.20 17.58 -22.94
C ALA A 68 -0.73 16.14 -22.68
N MET A 69 -1.18 15.22 -23.54
CA MET A 69 -0.74 13.83 -23.57
C MET A 69 0.02 13.57 -24.86
N ASN A 70 1.30 13.22 -24.75
CA ASN A 70 2.16 12.96 -25.89
C ASN A 70 2.21 11.46 -26.21
N PRO A 71 2.46 11.06 -27.48
CA PRO A 71 2.70 9.67 -27.83
C PRO A 71 3.84 9.05 -27.00
N VAL A 72 3.60 7.87 -26.41
CA VAL A 72 4.59 7.11 -25.63
C VAL A 72 5.39 6.17 -26.53
N ILE A 73 4.70 5.48 -27.43
CA ILE A 73 5.28 4.61 -28.44
C ILE A 73 5.51 5.44 -29.69
N VAL A 74 6.76 5.51 -30.15
CA VAL A 74 7.18 6.26 -31.34
C VAL A 74 8.01 5.37 -32.25
N ASP A 75 8.00 5.64 -33.56
CA ASP A 75 8.82 4.86 -34.49
C ASP A 75 10.30 5.27 -34.38
N ALA A 76 11.23 4.33 -34.58
CA ALA A 76 12.65 4.66 -34.56
C ALA A 76 13.02 5.76 -35.57
N SER A 77 12.29 5.87 -36.69
CA SER A 77 12.46 6.94 -37.67
C SER A 77 12.22 8.34 -37.10
N ASP A 78 11.37 8.50 -36.09
CA ASP A 78 11.20 9.78 -35.37
C ASP A 78 12.48 10.20 -34.67
N VAL A 79 13.19 9.25 -34.06
CA VAL A 79 14.46 9.51 -33.39
C VAL A 79 15.52 9.96 -34.42
N TYR A 80 15.54 9.35 -35.61
CA TYR A 80 16.40 9.80 -36.71
C TYR A 80 16.05 11.22 -37.17
N ARG A 81 14.77 11.56 -37.32
CA ARG A 81 14.34 12.92 -37.70
C ARG A 81 14.77 13.97 -36.69
N GLN A 82 14.77 13.63 -35.40
CA GLN A 82 15.10 14.55 -34.31
C GLN A 82 16.61 14.70 -34.08
N PHE A 83 17.38 13.61 -34.15
CA PHE A 83 18.80 13.57 -33.76
C PHE A 83 19.77 13.46 -34.94
N GLY A 84 19.28 13.21 -36.16
CA GLY A 84 20.12 12.98 -37.33
C GLY A 84 21.06 11.79 -37.13
N SER A 85 22.36 11.98 -37.37
CA SER A 85 23.37 10.92 -37.21
C SER A 85 23.59 10.48 -35.77
N GLU A 86 23.26 11.31 -34.76
CA GLU A 86 23.39 10.97 -33.34
C GLU A 86 22.31 9.95 -32.90
N ALA A 87 21.27 9.75 -33.71
CA ALA A 87 20.17 8.83 -33.41
C ALA A 87 20.66 7.40 -33.13
N LEU A 88 21.75 6.95 -33.76
CA LEU A 88 22.33 5.62 -33.53
C LEU A 88 22.76 5.42 -32.06
N ALA A 89 23.34 6.44 -31.43
CA ALA A 89 23.74 6.40 -30.02
C ALA A 89 22.51 6.54 -29.10
N VAL A 90 21.50 7.29 -29.51
CA VAL A 90 20.28 7.50 -28.73
C VAL A 90 19.36 6.27 -28.76
N LEU A 91 19.27 5.57 -29.88
CA LEU A 91 18.46 4.36 -30.03
C LEU A 91 19.03 3.19 -29.22
N ASP A 92 20.33 3.16 -28.95
CA ASP A 92 20.93 2.14 -28.06
C ASP A 92 20.33 2.18 -26.64
N ARG A 93 19.99 3.37 -26.14
CA ARG A 93 19.34 3.53 -24.82
C ARG A 93 17.82 3.47 -24.86
N CYS A 94 17.20 3.16 -26.00
CA CYS A 94 15.75 3.01 -26.15
C CYS A 94 15.35 1.53 -26.07
N PHE A 95 14.14 1.26 -25.58
CA PHE A 95 13.55 -0.07 -25.66
C PHE A 95 12.75 -0.21 -26.96
N TYR A 96 13.04 -1.26 -27.73
CA TYR A 96 12.24 -1.66 -28.87
C TYR A 96 11.11 -2.58 -28.42
N LEU A 97 9.94 -2.42 -29.04
CA LEU A 97 8.80 -3.28 -28.81
C LEU A 97 8.89 -4.54 -29.64
N ALA A 98 8.65 -5.68 -29.01
CA ALA A 98 8.59 -6.98 -29.65
C ALA A 98 7.25 -7.66 -29.33
N GLY A 99 6.74 -8.46 -30.25
CA GLY A 99 5.52 -9.23 -30.08
C GLY A 99 5.73 -10.68 -30.48
N LEU A 100 4.96 -11.60 -29.91
CA LEU A 100 4.95 -12.98 -30.37
C LEU A 100 4.16 -13.05 -31.69
N PRO A 101 4.72 -13.66 -32.75
CA PRO A 101 3.96 -13.90 -33.96
C PRO A 101 2.86 -14.94 -33.69
N ARG A 102 1.81 -14.93 -34.52
CA ARG A 102 0.79 -15.99 -34.47
C ARG A 102 1.37 -17.25 -35.16
N PRO A 103 1.39 -18.41 -34.50
CA PRO A 103 1.96 -19.64 -35.05
C PRO A 103 1.16 -20.14 -36.25
N ASP A 104 1.85 -20.77 -37.18
CA ASP A 104 1.22 -21.50 -38.28
C ASP A 104 0.97 -22.95 -37.86
N ILE A 105 -0.28 -23.29 -37.57
CA ILE A 105 -0.63 -24.58 -36.99
C ILE A 105 -1.40 -25.42 -38.00
N GLY A 106 -0.77 -26.49 -38.46
CA GLY A 106 -1.41 -27.53 -39.26
C GLY A 106 -2.17 -28.55 -38.39
N MET A 107 -3.19 -29.18 -38.96
CA MET A 107 -3.98 -30.24 -38.33
C MET A 107 -3.81 -31.57 -39.08
N SER A 108 -2.69 -32.26 -38.80
CA SER A 108 -2.41 -33.59 -39.33
C SER A 108 -3.26 -34.67 -38.65
N GLU A 109 -3.36 -35.85 -39.28
CA GLU A 109 -4.07 -37.00 -38.71
C GLU A 109 -3.48 -37.44 -37.36
N ASP A 110 -2.15 -37.36 -37.21
CA ASP A 110 -1.46 -37.64 -35.94
C ASP A 110 -1.88 -36.68 -34.82
N ARG A 111 -2.04 -35.39 -35.13
CA ARG A 111 -2.49 -34.39 -34.15
C ARG A 111 -3.93 -34.64 -33.74
N ILE A 112 -4.81 -34.98 -34.69
CA ILE A 112 -6.20 -35.35 -34.40
C ILE A 112 -6.23 -36.59 -33.49
N ALA A 113 -5.39 -37.58 -33.74
CA ALA A 113 -5.28 -38.77 -32.90
C ALA A 113 -4.81 -38.44 -31.46
N GLN A 114 -3.87 -37.51 -31.31
CA GLN A 114 -3.42 -37.04 -30.00
C GLN A 114 -4.52 -36.26 -29.26
N VAL A 115 -5.26 -35.39 -29.96
CA VAL A 115 -6.42 -34.68 -29.39
C VAL A 115 -7.48 -35.68 -28.91
N ASN A 116 -7.81 -36.67 -29.74
CA ASN A 116 -8.76 -37.73 -29.38
C ASN A 116 -8.32 -38.50 -28.13
N GLY A 117 -7.02 -38.83 -28.04
CA GLY A 117 -6.45 -39.52 -26.89
C GLY A 117 -6.53 -38.70 -25.60
N LEU A 118 -6.36 -37.38 -25.69
CA LEU A 118 -6.48 -36.47 -24.53
C LEU A 118 -7.94 -36.20 -24.14
N LEU A 119 -8.85 -36.11 -25.11
CA LEU A 119 -10.29 -35.94 -24.87
C LEU A 119 -10.99 -37.22 -24.41
N GLY A 120 -10.36 -38.39 -24.58
CA GLY A 120 -10.95 -39.69 -24.27
C GLY A 120 -12.11 -40.08 -25.20
N ARG A 121 -12.28 -39.39 -26.34
CA ARG A 121 -13.30 -39.65 -27.35
C ARG A 121 -12.80 -39.27 -28.75
N GLN A 122 -13.42 -39.84 -29.78
CA GLN A 122 -13.14 -39.42 -31.16
C GLN A 122 -13.91 -38.15 -31.51
N LEU A 123 -13.22 -37.18 -32.09
CA LEU A 123 -13.82 -35.99 -32.66
C LEU A 123 -14.58 -36.32 -33.95
N SER A 124 -15.73 -35.66 -34.15
CA SER A 124 -16.49 -35.73 -35.39
C SER A 124 -15.80 -34.94 -36.52
N GLY A 125 -16.18 -35.19 -37.78
CA GLY A 125 -15.67 -34.41 -38.91
C GLY A 125 -15.99 -32.92 -38.81
N GLU A 126 -17.14 -32.57 -38.21
CA GLU A 126 -17.53 -31.18 -37.96
C GLU A 126 -16.67 -30.53 -36.86
N GLU A 127 -16.35 -31.27 -35.80
CA GLU A 127 -15.50 -30.77 -34.69
C GLU A 127 -14.04 -30.56 -35.14
N VAL A 128 -13.51 -31.47 -35.97
CA VAL A 128 -12.17 -31.32 -36.56
C VAL A 128 -12.11 -30.10 -37.47
N GLU A 129 -13.14 -29.87 -38.29
CA GLU A 129 -13.19 -28.70 -39.16
C GLU A 129 -13.36 -27.41 -38.37
N ALA A 130 -14.19 -27.40 -37.31
CA ALA A 130 -14.34 -26.27 -36.41
C ALA A 130 -12.99 -25.89 -35.76
N LEU A 131 -12.25 -26.88 -35.22
CA LEU A 131 -10.92 -26.66 -34.66
C LEU A 131 -9.93 -26.09 -35.69
N ARG A 132 -9.94 -26.60 -36.93
CA ARG A 132 -9.12 -26.06 -38.03
C ARG A 132 -9.46 -24.60 -38.33
N GLN A 133 -10.74 -24.26 -38.42
CA GLN A 133 -11.19 -22.90 -38.69
C GLN A 133 -10.80 -21.94 -37.56
N ILE A 134 -10.90 -22.37 -36.30
CA ILE A 134 -10.49 -21.56 -35.14
C ILE A 134 -8.98 -21.28 -35.19
N LEU A 135 -8.15 -22.31 -35.40
CA LEU A 135 -6.69 -22.12 -35.48
C LEU A 135 -6.27 -21.26 -36.69
N HIS A 136 -6.95 -21.40 -37.83
CA HIS A 136 -6.74 -20.52 -38.98
C HIS A 136 -7.21 -19.08 -38.73
N GLY A 137 -8.32 -18.92 -38.03
CA GLY A 137 -8.84 -17.64 -37.56
C GLY A 137 -7.85 -16.94 -36.64
N TYR A 138 -7.25 -17.69 -35.72
CA TYR A 138 -6.20 -17.23 -34.80
C TYR A 138 -4.96 -16.73 -35.55
N LYS A 139 -4.49 -17.49 -36.54
CA LYS A 139 -3.38 -17.06 -37.41
C LYS A 139 -3.67 -15.74 -38.12
N LYS A 140 -4.90 -15.55 -38.59
CA LYS A 140 -5.35 -14.31 -39.25
C LYS A 140 -5.69 -13.17 -38.30
N GLY A 141 -5.57 -13.37 -36.98
CA GLY A 141 -5.94 -12.38 -35.98
C GLY A 141 -7.45 -12.13 -35.86
N LYS A 142 -8.28 -13.06 -36.35
CA LYS A 142 -9.74 -13.01 -36.18
C LYS A 142 -10.20 -13.56 -34.83
N VAL A 143 -9.39 -14.44 -34.24
CA VAL A 143 -9.58 -15.00 -32.90
C VAL A 143 -8.52 -14.37 -31.99
N GLU A 144 -8.94 -13.82 -30.87
CA GLU A 144 -8.04 -13.20 -29.90
C GLU A 144 -7.24 -14.23 -29.10
N GLY A 145 -6.18 -13.77 -28.42
CA GLY A 145 -5.37 -14.62 -27.54
C GLY A 145 -6.21 -15.27 -26.44
N ASP A 146 -7.04 -14.44 -25.81
CA ASP A 146 -7.78 -14.77 -24.59
C ASP A 146 -8.98 -15.69 -24.89
N ASP A 147 -9.53 -15.59 -26.11
CA ASP A 147 -10.70 -16.36 -26.52
C ASP A 147 -10.35 -17.75 -27.09
N LEU A 148 -9.09 -17.97 -27.48
CA LEU A 148 -8.69 -19.18 -28.21
C LEU A 148 -9.07 -20.48 -27.45
N VAL A 149 -8.83 -20.55 -26.14
CA VAL A 149 -9.15 -21.73 -25.34
C VAL A 149 -10.66 -21.94 -25.24
N GLY A 150 -11.42 -20.86 -25.01
CA GLY A 150 -12.87 -20.91 -24.87
C GLY A 150 -13.58 -21.27 -26.17
N GLU A 151 -13.13 -20.72 -27.31
CA GLU A 151 -13.67 -21.07 -28.62
C GLU A 151 -13.44 -22.54 -28.96
N ILE A 152 -12.24 -23.07 -28.68
CA ILE A 152 -11.93 -24.49 -28.89
C ILE A 152 -12.75 -25.36 -27.92
N ALA A 153 -12.89 -24.96 -26.66
CA ALA A 153 -13.67 -25.69 -25.66
C ALA A 153 -15.14 -25.80 -26.07
N ALA A 154 -15.74 -24.71 -26.54
CA ALA A 154 -17.10 -24.69 -27.05
C ALA A 154 -17.26 -25.55 -28.31
N ALA A 155 -16.33 -25.47 -29.26
CA ALA A 155 -16.35 -26.25 -30.49
C ALA A 155 -16.19 -27.76 -30.25
N LEU A 156 -15.42 -28.15 -29.24
CA LEU A 156 -15.13 -29.54 -28.91
C LEU A 156 -15.96 -30.06 -27.72
N GLY A 157 -16.95 -29.32 -27.23
CA GLY A 157 -17.77 -29.71 -26.07
C GLY A 157 -16.93 -30.17 -24.87
N ALA A 158 -15.79 -29.53 -24.62
CA ALA A 158 -14.80 -29.93 -23.64
C ALA A 158 -14.56 -28.83 -22.61
N HIS A 159 -13.97 -29.17 -21.48
CA HIS A 159 -13.63 -28.18 -20.45
C HIS A 159 -12.33 -27.43 -20.81
N ASP A 160 -12.26 -26.12 -20.57
CA ASP A 160 -11.11 -25.24 -20.88
C ASP A 160 -9.76 -25.78 -20.38
N ALA A 161 -9.76 -26.34 -19.16
CA ALA A 161 -8.59 -26.97 -18.56
C ALA A 161 -8.03 -28.11 -19.43
N LEU A 162 -8.91 -28.90 -20.06
CA LEU A 162 -8.52 -29.99 -20.94
C LEU A 162 -7.98 -29.46 -22.27
N ILE A 163 -8.60 -28.41 -22.81
CA ILE A 163 -8.12 -27.73 -24.02
C ILE A 163 -6.75 -27.11 -23.82
N SER A 164 -6.48 -26.54 -22.64
CA SER A 164 -5.15 -26.00 -22.32
C SER A 164 -4.07 -27.09 -22.37
N VAL A 165 -4.37 -28.30 -21.88
CA VAL A 165 -3.48 -29.47 -21.98
C VAL A 165 -3.32 -29.93 -23.43
N VAL A 166 -4.40 -29.86 -24.23
CA VAL A 166 -4.33 -30.15 -25.67
C VAL A 166 -3.41 -29.15 -26.38
N LEU A 167 -3.56 -27.85 -26.10
CA LEU A 167 -2.68 -26.81 -26.66
C LEU A 167 -1.21 -27.04 -26.31
N GLU A 168 -0.92 -27.36 -25.05
CA GLU A 168 0.44 -27.62 -24.60
C GLU A 168 1.07 -28.88 -25.23
N LYS A 169 0.31 -29.98 -25.30
CA LYS A 169 0.86 -31.30 -25.70
C LYS A 169 0.83 -31.57 -27.20
N VAL A 170 -0.18 -31.04 -27.90
CA VAL A 170 -0.40 -31.32 -29.33
C VAL A 170 0.21 -30.25 -30.21
N PHE A 171 0.30 -29.01 -29.73
CA PHE A 171 0.75 -27.86 -30.51
C PHE A 171 1.97 -27.18 -29.86
N PRO A 172 3.16 -27.84 -29.90
CA PRO A 172 4.38 -27.31 -29.29
C PRO A 172 4.81 -25.95 -29.88
N GLU A 173 4.31 -25.58 -31.06
CA GLU A 173 4.58 -24.29 -31.71
C GLU A 173 4.24 -23.11 -30.80
N PHE A 174 3.20 -23.21 -29.96
CA PHE A 174 2.84 -22.16 -29.00
C PHE A 174 3.94 -21.91 -27.96
N ARG A 175 4.68 -22.96 -27.58
CA ARG A 175 5.77 -22.88 -26.59
C ARG A 175 7.08 -22.37 -27.22
N GLU A 176 7.27 -22.63 -28.51
CA GLU A 176 8.49 -22.27 -29.24
C GLU A 176 8.49 -20.83 -29.80
N LEU A 177 7.35 -20.12 -29.70
CA LEU A 177 7.25 -18.72 -30.14
C LEU A 177 8.32 -17.85 -29.48
N LYS A 178 9.03 -17.09 -30.31
CA LYS A 178 9.98 -16.07 -29.88
C LYS A 178 9.46 -14.70 -30.26
N ALA A 179 9.72 -13.72 -29.42
CA ALA A 179 9.30 -12.35 -29.69
C ALA A 179 10.12 -11.78 -30.86
N GLU A 180 9.43 -11.22 -31.84
CA GLU A 180 10.02 -10.55 -32.99
C GLU A 180 9.99 -9.04 -32.74
N ALA A 181 11.17 -8.40 -32.83
CA ALA A 181 11.30 -6.97 -32.61
C ALA A 181 10.70 -6.18 -33.79
N THR A 182 10.02 -5.08 -33.47
CA THR A 182 9.47 -4.12 -34.43
C THR A 182 10.38 -2.89 -34.55
N THR A 183 10.02 -1.93 -35.41
CA THR A 183 10.68 -0.61 -35.47
C THR A 183 10.18 0.37 -34.40
N ARG A 184 9.14 0.00 -33.64
CA ARG A 184 8.53 0.84 -32.62
C ARG A 184 9.36 0.82 -31.35
N THR A 185 9.51 1.98 -30.75
CA THR A 185 10.28 2.20 -29.53
C THR A 185 9.44 2.86 -28.45
N LEU A 186 9.82 2.68 -27.19
CA LEU A 186 9.35 3.51 -26.09
C LEU A 186 10.18 4.78 -26.03
N ARG A 187 9.53 5.95 -25.89
CA ARG A 187 10.23 7.23 -25.79
C ARG A 187 11.18 7.24 -24.59
N SER A 188 12.41 7.70 -24.81
CA SER A 188 13.42 7.85 -23.74
C SER A 188 13.30 9.15 -22.96
N HIS A 189 12.54 10.11 -23.49
CA HIS A 189 12.24 11.42 -22.92
C HIS A 189 11.03 12.02 -23.65
N MET A 190 10.39 13.05 -23.07
CA MET A 190 9.12 13.60 -23.59
C MET A 190 9.24 14.24 -24.98
N THR A 191 10.43 14.74 -25.32
CA THR A 191 10.75 15.41 -26.59
C THR A 191 10.33 14.62 -27.82
N SER A 192 10.53 13.30 -27.83
CA SER A 192 10.17 12.49 -28.99
C SER A 192 8.67 12.51 -29.29
N GLY A 193 7.83 12.68 -28.26
CA GLY A 193 6.39 12.89 -28.42
C GLY A 193 6.01 14.35 -28.71
N TRP A 194 6.78 15.34 -28.21
CA TRP A 194 6.50 16.76 -28.43
C TRP A 194 6.52 17.17 -29.90
N PHE A 195 7.51 16.72 -30.68
CA PHE A 195 7.56 17.01 -32.12
C PHE A 195 6.29 16.53 -32.85
N LEU A 196 5.84 15.30 -32.55
CA LEU A 196 4.63 14.73 -33.12
C LEU A 196 3.37 15.53 -32.74
N SER A 197 3.23 15.88 -31.47
CA SER A 197 2.10 16.70 -31.00
C SER A 197 2.10 18.09 -31.66
N LEU A 198 3.24 18.77 -31.68
CA LEU A 198 3.36 20.13 -32.22
C LEU A 198 3.15 20.18 -33.74
N SER A 199 3.59 19.15 -34.48
CA SER A 199 3.38 19.04 -35.94
C SER A 199 1.90 19.06 -36.34
N HIS A 200 1.00 18.66 -35.45
CA HIS A 200 -0.45 18.69 -35.68
C HIS A 200 -1.13 19.94 -35.10
N LEU A 201 -0.44 20.70 -34.25
CA LEU A 201 -1.00 21.84 -33.51
C LEU A 201 -0.58 23.20 -34.05
N HIS A 202 0.60 23.33 -34.64
CA HIS A 202 1.19 24.63 -35.02
C HIS A 202 0.33 25.44 -36.01
N HIS A 203 -0.49 24.79 -36.84
CA HIS A 203 -1.39 25.45 -37.80
C HIS A 203 -2.84 25.60 -37.29
N ARG A 204 -3.17 25.08 -36.09
CA ARG A 204 -4.54 25.09 -35.53
C ARG A 204 -4.66 25.89 -34.24
N SER A 205 -3.55 26.35 -33.70
CA SER A 205 -3.48 27.03 -32.41
C SER A 205 -2.97 28.45 -32.57
N ARG A 206 -3.49 29.37 -31.76
CA ARG A 206 -2.94 30.73 -31.68
C ARG A 206 -1.66 30.70 -30.82
N LEU A 207 -0.63 31.41 -31.25
CA LEU A 207 0.60 31.60 -30.49
C LEU A 207 0.42 32.64 -29.36
N PRO A 208 1.16 32.53 -28.23
CA PRO A 208 2.06 31.43 -27.88
C PRO A 208 1.30 30.15 -27.50
N VAL A 209 1.85 29.00 -27.88
CA VAL A 209 1.38 27.69 -27.42
C VAL A 209 2.24 27.23 -26.24
N LYS A 210 1.62 27.11 -25.06
CA LYS A 210 2.25 26.64 -23.82
C LYS A 210 1.65 25.32 -23.38
N LEU A 211 2.39 24.23 -23.53
CA LEU A 211 1.94 22.88 -23.20
C LEU A 211 2.85 22.22 -22.17
N PHE A 212 2.29 21.40 -21.29
CA PHE A 212 3.06 20.55 -20.39
C PHE A 212 2.50 19.13 -20.33
N SER A 213 3.33 18.17 -19.94
CA SER A 213 2.94 16.79 -19.71
C SER A 213 3.83 16.19 -18.62
N VAL A 214 3.22 15.48 -17.68
CA VAL A 214 3.93 14.74 -16.63
C VAL A 214 3.61 13.26 -16.82
N ASP A 215 4.49 12.53 -17.49
CA ASP A 215 4.20 11.15 -17.90
C ASP A 215 5.48 10.31 -18.02
N ARG A 216 5.32 8.98 -18.14
CA ARG A 216 6.41 8.01 -18.15
C ARG A 216 7.28 8.12 -19.39
N CYS A 217 8.55 7.82 -19.19
CA CYS A 217 9.59 7.63 -20.18
C CYS A 217 10.41 6.38 -19.81
N PHE A 218 11.07 5.80 -20.80
CA PHE A 218 11.76 4.51 -20.64
C PHE A 218 13.17 4.61 -21.24
N ARG A 219 14.17 4.36 -20.41
CA ARG A 219 15.56 4.49 -20.82
C ARG A 219 16.34 3.28 -20.33
N ARG A 220 16.97 2.58 -21.26
CA ARG A 220 17.82 1.44 -20.94
C ARG A 220 19.10 1.95 -20.29
N GLU A 221 19.23 1.71 -19.00
CA GLU A 221 20.46 1.90 -18.24
C GLU A 221 21.13 0.53 -18.03
N GLN A 222 22.44 0.50 -17.83
CA GLN A 222 23.17 -0.75 -17.64
C GLN A 222 22.67 -1.53 -16.41
N ALA A 223 22.29 -0.81 -15.35
CA ALA A 223 21.63 -1.33 -14.16
C ALA A 223 20.78 -0.23 -13.52
N GLU A 224 19.75 -0.62 -12.77
CA GLU A 224 19.04 0.29 -11.88
C GLU A 224 19.80 0.47 -10.58
N ASP A 225 19.89 1.71 -10.10
CA ASP A 225 20.62 2.08 -8.89
C ASP A 225 19.86 3.13 -8.08
N ALA A 226 20.49 3.62 -7.00
CA ALA A 226 19.88 4.62 -6.13
C ALA A 226 19.56 5.96 -6.84
N ALA A 227 20.09 6.20 -8.05
CA ALA A 227 19.95 7.42 -8.83
C ALA A 227 19.22 7.24 -10.19
N ARG A 228 19.00 6.00 -10.66
CA ARG A 228 18.45 5.70 -11.99
C ARG A 228 17.53 4.48 -11.99
N LEU A 229 16.41 4.62 -12.71
CA LEU A 229 15.46 3.55 -13.02
C LEU A 229 15.29 3.43 -14.54
N MET A 230 14.90 2.25 -15.03
CA MET A 230 14.64 2.03 -16.45
C MET A 230 13.33 2.70 -16.91
N SER A 231 12.37 2.89 -16.00
CA SER A 231 11.18 3.71 -16.21
C SER A 231 11.17 4.86 -15.22
N TYR A 232 10.93 6.07 -15.71
CA TYR A 232 10.89 7.27 -14.89
C TYR A 232 9.81 8.23 -15.39
N TYR A 233 9.39 9.17 -14.56
CA TYR A 233 8.46 10.23 -14.94
C TYR A 233 9.22 11.49 -15.34
N SER A 234 8.87 12.03 -16.50
CA SER A 234 9.37 13.33 -16.95
C SER A 234 8.24 14.35 -16.85
N ALA A 235 8.50 15.41 -16.09
CA ALA A 235 7.67 16.61 -16.06
C ALA A 235 8.25 17.60 -17.06
N SER A 236 7.69 17.61 -18.26
CA SER A 236 8.21 18.37 -19.39
C SER A 236 7.20 19.37 -19.92
N CYS A 237 7.68 20.48 -20.46
CA CYS A 237 6.85 21.49 -21.10
C CYS A 237 7.50 22.02 -22.37
N VAL A 238 6.68 22.63 -23.22
CA VAL A 238 7.09 23.36 -24.41
C VAL A 238 6.43 24.73 -24.50
N ILE A 239 7.18 25.70 -25.00
CA ILE A 239 6.67 27.00 -25.46
C ILE A 239 7.02 27.13 -26.93
N MET A 240 6.01 27.24 -27.79
CA MET A 240 6.15 27.53 -29.22
C MET A 240 5.57 28.92 -29.48
N ASP A 241 6.39 29.84 -29.98
CA ASP A 241 6.03 31.22 -30.28
C ASP A 241 6.93 31.79 -31.39
N GLU A 242 6.63 32.98 -31.91
CA GLU A 242 7.45 33.65 -32.92
C GLU A 242 8.81 34.09 -32.36
N GLU A 243 8.84 34.52 -31.09
CA GLU A 243 10.03 34.98 -30.39
C GLU A 243 10.26 34.13 -29.13
N VAL A 244 11.13 33.13 -29.23
CA VAL A 244 11.51 32.27 -28.10
C VAL A 244 13.02 32.28 -27.91
N SER A 245 13.46 32.41 -26.67
CA SER A 245 14.87 32.47 -26.28
C SER A 245 15.18 31.57 -25.08
N VAL A 246 16.45 31.52 -24.69
CA VAL A 246 16.86 30.79 -23.47
C VAL A 246 16.33 31.44 -22.20
N GLU A 247 15.94 32.71 -22.25
CA GLU A 247 15.38 33.43 -21.10
C GLU A 247 13.99 32.88 -20.72
N ASP A 248 13.21 32.42 -21.71
CA ASP A 248 11.93 31.74 -21.46
C ASP A 248 12.13 30.45 -20.67
N GLY A 249 13.15 29.66 -21.01
CA GLY A 249 13.50 28.46 -20.28
C GLY A 249 13.94 28.74 -18.85
N LYS A 250 14.71 29.81 -18.62
CA LYS A 250 15.11 30.25 -17.26
C LYS A 250 13.89 30.71 -16.44
N ALA A 251 13.02 31.52 -17.02
CA ALA A 251 11.82 32.03 -16.36
C ALA A 251 10.86 30.90 -15.97
N VAL A 252 10.69 29.89 -16.85
CA VAL A 252 9.89 28.71 -16.55
C VAL A 252 10.54 27.86 -15.45
N ALA A 253 11.86 27.65 -15.51
CA ALA A 253 12.57 26.89 -14.49
C ALA A 253 12.44 27.53 -13.09
N ASP A 254 12.68 28.84 -12.98
CA ASP A 254 12.50 29.61 -11.75
C ASP A 254 11.05 29.54 -11.27
N GLY A 255 10.09 29.94 -12.11
CA GLY A 255 8.67 29.97 -11.74
C GLY A 255 8.10 28.60 -11.36
N LEU A 256 8.63 27.50 -11.93
CA LEU A 256 8.24 26.14 -11.58
C LEU A 256 8.85 25.73 -10.24
N LEU A 257 10.16 25.84 -10.08
CA LEU A 257 10.90 25.32 -8.93
C LEU A 257 10.69 26.16 -7.67
N SER A 258 10.48 27.46 -7.80
CA SER A 258 10.17 28.36 -6.67
C SER A 258 8.89 27.94 -5.93
N GLN A 259 7.94 27.30 -6.61
CA GLN A 259 6.72 26.73 -5.99
C GLN A 259 7.00 25.49 -5.10
N PHE A 260 8.21 24.92 -5.19
CA PHE A 260 8.67 23.78 -4.41
C PHE A 260 9.71 24.16 -3.34
N GLY A 261 9.88 25.46 -3.05
CA GLY A 261 10.78 25.94 -2.01
C GLY A 261 12.24 26.09 -2.43
N PHE A 262 12.55 26.04 -3.73
CA PHE A 262 13.88 26.41 -4.23
C PHE A 262 14.02 27.92 -4.29
N GLU A 263 15.17 28.44 -3.85
CA GLU A 263 15.35 29.89 -3.65
C GLU A 263 16.40 30.52 -4.56
N LYS A 264 17.34 29.73 -5.08
CA LYS A 264 18.47 30.24 -5.89
C LYS A 264 18.71 29.33 -7.07
N PHE A 265 19.01 29.93 -8.22
CA PHE A 265 19.18 29.23 -9.49
C PHE A 265 20.53 29.54 -10.13
N GLN A 266 21.13 28.52 -10.72
CA GLN A 266 22.32 28.63 -11.56
C GLN A 266 22.06 27.88 -12.87
N PHE A 267 22.30 28.57 -13.97
CA PHE A 267 22.10 28.06 -15.31
C PHE A 267 23.47 27.84 -15.95
N ARG A 268 23.78 26.58 -16.30
CA ARG A 268 25.07 26.20 -16.84
C ARG A 268 24.89 25.57 -18.23
N PRO A 269 25.72 25.93 -19.23
CA PRO A 269 25.68 25.23 -20.52
C PRO A 269 25.95 23.73 -20.34
N ASP A 270 25.17 22.89 -21.00
CA ASP A 270 25.39 21.44 -21.03
C ASP A 270 26.51 21.10 -22.03
N GLU A 271 27.44 20.25 -21.62
CA GLU A 271 28.54 19.78 -22.47
C GLU A 271 28.06 18.82 -23.57
N LYS A 272 26.93 18.12 -23.36
CA LYS A 272 26.41 17.07 -24.27
C LYS A 272 25.94 17.61 -25.62
N LYS A 273 25.64 18.91 -25.74
CA LYS A 273 25.27 19.63 -26.99
C LYS A 273 24.47 18.77 -27.99
N SER A 274 23.37 18.19 -27.52
CA SER A 274 22.56 17.23 -28.27
C SER A 274 21.98 17.86 -29.54
N LYS A 275 21.98 17.11 -30.64
CA LYS A 275 21.67 17.65 -31.98
C LYS A 275 20.23 18.14 -32.18
N TYR A 276 19.30 17.69 -31.36
CA TYR A 276 17.91 18.16 -31.38
C TYR A 276 17.73 19.55 -30.78
N TYR A 277 18.73 20.09 -30.09
CA TYR A 277 18.75 21.49 -29.62
C TYR A 277 19.63 22.37 -30.52
N THR A 278 19.25 23.64 -30.61
CA THR A 278 20.03 24.69 -31.25
C THR A 278 21.36 24.86 -30.49
N PRO A 279 22.51 24.91 -31.18
CA PRO A 279 23.82 25.03 -30.53
C PRO A 279 23.88 26.19 -29.52
N GLY A 280 24.40 25.91 -28.32
CA GLY A 280 24.53 26.91 -27.25
C GLY A 280 23.26 27.17 -26.44
N THR A 281 22.15 26.49 -26.73
CA THR A 281 20.88 26.69 -26.01
C THR A 281 20.57 25.63 -24.96
N GLN A 282 21.27 24.49 -24.97
CA GLN A 282 21.09 23.42 -23.97
C GLN A 282 21.71 23.83 -22.64
N ILE A 283 20.88 23.93 -21.60
CA ILE A 283 21.23 24.47 -20.29
C ILE A 283 20.78 23.51 -19.19
N GLU A 284 21.71 23.15 -18.31
CA GLU A 284 21.43 22.47 -17.03
C GLU A 284 21.01 23.49 -15.97
N VAL A 285 19.95 23.18 -15.24
CA VAL A 285 19.40 23.99 -14.16
C VAL A 285 19.82 23.40 -12.83
N TYR A 286 20.67 24.13 -12.11
CA TYR A 286 21.03 23.86 -10.73
C TYR A 286 20.20 24.77 -9.82
N ALA A 287 19.55 24.19 -8.81
CA ALA A 287 18.73 24.94 -7.87
C ALA A 287 19.15 24.63 -6.43
N TYR A 288 19.04 25.64 -5.57
CA TYR A 288 19.32 25.54 -4.14
C TYR A 288 18.03 25.35 -3.34
N HIS A 289 18.01 24.34 -2.46
CA HIS A 289 16.90 24.10 -1.54
C HIS A 289 17.40 24.08 -0.09
N PRO A 290 16.83 24.89 0.81
CA PRO A 290 17.30 24.99 2.19
C PRO A 290 17.19 23.67 2.96
N GLY A 291 16.17 22.86 2.67
CA GLY A 291 15.99 21.53 3.28
C GLY A 291 17.05 20.48 2.90
N LEU A 292 17.92 20.76 1.92
CA LEU A 292 19.01 19.85 1.55
C LEU A 292 20.31 20.14 2.31
N VAL A 293 20.42 21.32 2.94
CA VAL A 293 21.63 21.72 3.68
C VAL A 293 21.83 20.80 4.88
N GLY A 294 23.02 20.18 4.95
CA GLY A 294 23.32 19.21 6.00
C GLY A 294 22.63 17.86 5.85
N SER A 295 21.95 17.60 4.73
CA SER A 295 21.41 16.27 4.42
C SER A 295 22.53 15.23 4.32
N ALA A 296 22.23 13.97 4.66
CA ALA A 296 23.16 12.85 4.52
C ALA A 296 23.35 12.39 3.06
N THR A 297 22.90 13.20 2.08
CA THR A 297 23.04 12.95 0.66
C THR A 297 24.27 13.66 0.09
N LYS A 298 24.60 13.40 -1.19
CA LYS A 298 25.63 14.17 -1.92
C LYS A 298 25.27 15.65 -2.12
N TYR A 299 24.05 16.06 -1.78
CA TYR A 299 23.54 17.43 -1.93
C TYR A 299 23.59 18.22 -0.61
N SER A 300 24.47 17.85 0.31
CA SER A 300 24.65 18.52 1.62
C SER A 300 24.96 20.02 1.51
N SER A 301 25.47 20.48 0.36
CA SER A 301 25.68 21.90 0.02
C SER A 301 24.39 22.68 -0.26
N GLY A 302 23.26 21.99 -0.39
CA GLY A 302 21.96 22.54 -0.77
C GLY A 302 21.73 22.66 -2.29
N TRP A 303 22.77 22.49 -3.12
CA TRP A 303 22.67 22.62 -4.59
C TRP A 303 22.48 21.28 -5.28
N VAL A 304 21.55 21.24 -6.24
CA VAL A 304 21.23 20.03 -7.01
C VAL A 304 20.81 20.38 -8.43
N GLU A 305 21.23 19.56 -9.39
CA GLU A 305 20.76 19.62 -10.78
C GLU A 305 19.33 19.05 -10.85
N VAL A 306 18.35 19.86 -11.23
CA VAL A 306 16.92 19.49 -11.16
C VAL A 306 16.23 19.40 -12.52
N ALA A 307 16.71 20.15 -13.50
CA ALA A 307 16.09 20.20 -14.82
C ALA A 307 17.13 20.48 -15.92
N THR A 308 16.74 20.25 -17.16
CA THR A 308 17.48 20.64 -18.35
C THR A 308 16.50 21.23 -19.34
N PHE A 309 16.88 22.30 -20.03
CA PHE A 309 16.07 22.89 -21.09
C PHE A 309 16.93 23.28 -22.30
N GLY A 310 16.27 23.57 -23.41
CA GLY A 310 16.89 24.15 -24.59
C GLY A 310 15.87 24.57 -25.64
N ILE A 311 16.35 25.10 -26.76
CA ILE A 311 15.50 25.50 -27.89
C ILE A 311 15.69 24.48 -29.01
N TYR A 312 14.62 23.85 -29.48
CA TYR A 312 14.73 22.84 -30.54
C TYR A 312 15.42 23.40 -31.80
N SER A 313 16.24 22.55 -32.42
CA SER A 313 16.97 22.88 -33.64
C SER A 313 15.98 23.08 -34.79
N PRO A 314 16.11 24.15 -35.59
CA PRO A 314 15.31 24.33 -36.81
C PRO A 314 15.40 23.15 -37.77
N ILE A 315 16.53 22.42 -37.79
CA ILE A 315 16.70 21.20 -38.61
C ILE A 315 15.73 20.11 -38.16
N ALA A 316 15.57 19.90 -36.85
CA ALA A 316 14.64 18.91 -36.32
C ALA A 316 13.19 19.38 -36.51
N LEU A 317 12.90 20.66 -36.23
CA LEU A 317 11.57 21.25 -36.42
C LEU A 317 11.08 21.15 -37.88
N SER A 318 11.98 21.34 -38.85
CA SER A 318 11.63 21.25 -40.27
C SER A 318 11.29 19.84 -40.74
N GLN A 319 11.74 18.78 -40.04
CA GLN A 319 11.32 17.40 -40.35
C GLN A 319 9.85 17.11 -39.98
N TYR A 320 9.20 18.07 -39.30
CA TYR A 320 7.83 18.02 -38.81
C TYR A 320 7.01 19.23 -39.28
N ASP A 321 7.52 20.00 -40.25
CA ASP A 321 6.87 21.19 -40.83
C ASP A 321 6.52 22.29 -39.80
N ILE A 322 7.23 22.35 -38.67
CA ILE A 322 7.00 23.36 -37.62
C ILE A 322 7.82 24.62 -37.95
N PRO A 323 7.18 25.78 -38.21
CA PRO A 323 7.88 26.97 -38.70
C PRO A 323 8.30 27.94 -37.57
N TYR A 324 8.08 27.58 -36.31
CA TYR A 324 8.31 28.46 -35.15
C TYR A 324 9.38 27.87 -34.21
N PRO A 325 10.19 28.70 -33.53
CA PRO A 325 11.07 28.22 -32.48
C PRO A 325 10.28 27.64 -31.31
N VAL A 326 10.86 26.63 -30.65
CA VAL A 326 10.24 25.91 -29.55
C VAL A 326 11.23 25.74 -28.41
N MET A 327 10.94 26.32 -27.24
CA MET A 327 11.65 26.02 -26.00
C MET A 327 11.07 24.76 -25.39
N ASN A 328 11.92 23.85 -24.93
CA ASN A 328 11.55 22.67 -24.16
C ASN A 328 12.30 22.65 -22.85
N LEU A 329 11.59 22.37 -21.75
CA LEU A 329 12.17 22.08 -20.44
C LEU A 329 11.73 20.68 -20.00
N GLY A 330 12.64 19.94 -19.37
CA GLY A 330 12.38 18.64 -18.79
C GLY A 330 12.95 18.54 -17.38
N LEU A 331 12.12 18.08 -16.44
CA LEU A 331 12.48 17.79 -15.06
C LEU A 331 12.21 16.30 -14.75
N GLY A 332 13.14 15.66 -14.06
CA GLY A 332 12.95 14.29 -13.56
C GLY A 332 12.13 14.31 -12.27
N VAL A 333 10.92 13.74 -12.29
CA VAL A 333 9.98 13.80 -11.16
C VAL A 333 10.55 13.10 -9.94
N GLU A 334 11.13 11.91 -10.11
CA GLU A 334 11.66 11.12 -9.01
C GLU A 334 12.77 11.86 -8.26
N ARG A 335 13.61 12.62 -8.98
CA ARG A 335 14.66 13.42 -8.37
C ARG A 335 14.07 14.52 -7.49
N LEU A 336 13.04 15.21 -7.97
CA LEU A 336 12.32 16.21 -7.16
C LEU A 336 11.65 15.56 -5.95
N ALA A 337 10.99 14.41 -6.15
CA ALA A 337 10.34 13.68 -5.07
C ALA A 337 11.34 13.24 -3.98
N MET A 338 12.54 12.79 -4.35
CA MET A 338 13.58 12.48 -3.36
C MET A 338 13.94 13.68 -2.48
N ILE A 339 14.02 14.88 -3.08
CA ILE A 339 14.33 16.11 -2.35
C ILE A 339 13.18 16.46 -1.40
N LEU A 340 11.93 16.45 -1.89
CA LEU A 340 10.75 16.82 -1.11
C LEU A 340 10.44 15.83 0.02
N HIS A 341 10.79 14.56 -0.16
CA HIS A 341 10.52 13.48 0.79
C HIS A 341 11.76 12.97 1.52
N ASN A 342 12.91 13.66 1.39
CA ASN A 342 14.18 13.32 2.03
C ASN A 342 14.60 11.84 1.84
N SER A 343 14.48 11.33 0.62
CA SER A 343 14.89 9.96 0.27
C SER A 343 16.26 9.94 -0.40
N GLN A 344 17.03 8.87 -0.14
CA GLN A 344 18.37 8.68 -0.70
C GLN A 344 18.43 7.66 -1.84
N ASP A 345 17.37 6.87 -2.03
CA ASP A 345 17.31 5.80 -3.03
C ASP A 345 15.99 5.88 -3.81
N LEU A 346 16.09 6.07 -5.13
CA LEU A 346 14.93 6.10 -6.02
C LEU A 346 14.11 4.80 -5.98
N ARG A 347 14.76 3.64 -5.88
CA ARG A 347 14.08 2.33 -5.88
C ARG A 347 13.23 2.21 -4.63
N ALA A 348 13.82 2.60 -3.51
CA ALA A 348 13.16 2.64 -2.22
C ALA A 348 11.95 3.60 -2.25
N LEU A 349 12.13 4.81 -2.81
CA LEU A 349 11.06 5.81 -2.94
C LEU A 349 9.92 5.36 -3.89
N SER A 350 10.27 4.74 -5.02
CA SER A 350 9.34 4.33 -6.08
C SER A 350 8.62 3.02 -5.77
N TYR A 351 9.26 2.14 -5.01
CA TYR A 351 8.75 0.81 -4.68
C TYR A 351 8.91 0.49 -3.18
N PRO A 352 8.25 1.26 -2.29
CA PRO A 352 8.41 1.12 -0.84
C PRO A 352 8.06 -0.28 -0.32
N GLN A 353 7.18 -1.01 -1.00
CA GLN A 353 6.80 -2.39 -0.65
C GLN A 353 7.93 -3.42 -0.77
N PHE A 354 8.99 -3.12 -1.53
CA PHE A 354 10.16 -3.98 -1.64
C PHE A 354 11.27 -3.59 -0.66
N GLN A 355 11.07 -2.53 0.14
CA GLN A 355 12.02 -2.18 1.18
C GLN A 355 12.00 -3.19 2.31
N THR A 356 13.19 -3.46 2.83
CA THR A 356 13.38 -4.34 3.98
C THR A 356 13.20 -3.61 5.31
N GLU A 357 13.36 -2.28 5.33
CA GLU A 357 13.12 -1.43 6.50
C GLU A 357 11.62 -1.29 6.78
N TRP A 358 11.12 -2.23 7.57
CA TRP A 358 9.79 -2.23 8.13
C TRP A 358 9.86 -1.45 9.44
N SER A 359 8.96 -0.49 9.63
CA SER A 359 8.76 0.19 10.91
C SER A 359 7.28 0.12 11.27
N LEU A 360 7.00 -0.09 12.55
CA LEU A 360 5.66 0.04 13.13
C LEU A 360 5.74 1.07 14.24
N SER A 361 4.80 2.02 14.23
CA SER A 361 4.63 2.92 15.37
C SER A 361 4.14 2.15 16.60
N ALA A 362 4.46 2.64 17.80
CA ALA A 362 3.98 2.03 19.05
C ALA A 362 2.44 1.89 19.08
N ARG A 363 1.74 2.82 18.42
CA ARG A 363 0.28 2.80 18.28
C ARG A 363 -0.20 1.66 17.39
N GLU A 364 0.42 1.46 16.22
CA GLU A 364 0.10 0.34 15.32
C GLU A 364 0.39 -1.01 15.99
N MET A 365 1.50 -1.10 16.71
CA MET A 365 1.80 -2.28 17.52
C MET A 365 0.71 -2.53 18.57
N ALA A 366 0.29 -1.51 19.33
CA ALA A 366 -0.75 -1.67 20.36
C ALA A 366 -2.12 -2.04 19.76
N GLN A 367 -2.43 -1.59 18.53
CA GLN A 367 -3.62 -1.98 17.78
C GLN A 367 -3.63 -3.46 17.40
N MET A 368 -2.44 -4.04 17.20
CA MET A 368 -2.25 -5.45 16.83
C MET A 368 -2.26 -6.42 18.02
N ILE A 369 -2.49 -5.92 19.24
CA ILE A 369 -2.62 -6.71 20.46
C ILE A 369 -4.10 -6.80 20.83
N THR A 370 -4.67 -8.01 20.79
CA THR A 370 -6.09 -8.25 21.06
C THR A 370 -6.29 -9.29 22.14
N VAL A 371 -7.53 -9.40 22.64
CA VAL A 371 -7.96 -10.50 23.50
C VAL A 371 -8.50 -11.63 22.62
N GLU A 372 -8.08 -12.87 22.85
CA GLU A 372 -8.42 -14.02 21.99
C GLU A 372 -9.87 -14.48 22.17
N LYS A 373 -10.26 -14.73 23.42
CA LYS A 373 -11.59 -15.17 23.84
C LYS A 373 -12.30 -14.02 24.55
N SER A 374 -13.53 -13.74 24.17
CA SER A 374 -14.36 -12.71 24.80
C SER A 374 -15.80 -13.19 24.89
N PRO A 375 -16.54 -12.84 25.95
CA PRO A 375 -17.93 -13.22 26.09
C PRO A 375 -18.77 -12.63 24.95
N ALA A 376 -19.77 -13.39 24.50
CA ALA A 376 -20.65 -13.00 23.41
C ALA A 376 -21.97 -12.36 23.91
N SER A 377 -22.37 -12.62 25.15
CA SER A 377 -23.62 -12.10 25.72
C SER A 377 -23.38 -10.88 26.63
N PRO A 378 -24.40 -10.01 26.80
CA PRO A 378 -24.35 -8.93 27.79
C PRO A 378 -24.13 -9.44 29.22
N ALA A 379 -24.67 -10.61 29.55
CA ALA A 379 -24.49 -11.23 30.86
C ALA A 379 -23.04 -11.70 31.05
N GLY A 380 -22.42 -12.31 30.04
CA GLY A 380 -20.98 -12.64 30.07
C GLY A 380 -20.10 -11.40 30.20
N GLN A 381 -20.46 -10.30 29.53
CA GLN A 381 -19.73 -9.04 29.70
C GLN A 381 -19.88 -8.49 31.13
N ALA A 382 -21.06 -8.58 31.73
CA ALA A 382 -21.28 -8.21 33.13
C ALA A 382 -20.50 -9.12 34.10
N ILE A 383 -20.40 -10.43 33.81
CA ILE A 383 -19.57 -11.37 34.58
C ILE A 383 -18.10 -10.93 34.53
N ALA A 384 -17.57 -10.63 33.34
CA ALA A 384 -16.19 -10.17 33.19
C ALA A 384 -15.94 -8.87 33.98
N GLU A 385 -16.84 -7.89 33.87
CA GLU A 385 -16.76 -6.62 34.62
C GLU A 385 -16.79 -6.86 36.15
N ALA A 386 -17.65 -7.76 36.62
CA ALA A 386 -17.78 -8.10 38.03
C ALA A 386 -16.55 -8.84 38.58
N VAL A 387 -15.99 -9.78 37.81
CA VAL A 387 -14.73 -10.46 38.16
C VAL A 387 -13.59 -9.45 38.30
N VAL A 388 -13.47 -8.51 37.34
CA VAL A 388 -12.46 -7.43 37.43
C VAL A 388 -12.65 -6.58 38.68
N ALA A 389 -13.90 -6.24 39.03
CA ALA A 389 -14.20 -5.46 40.22
C ALA A 389 -13.80 -6.20 41.51
N VAL A 390 -14.17 -7.47 41.65
CA VAL A 390 -13.79 -8.29 42.81
C VAL A 390 -12.27 -8.41 42.93
N CYS A 391 -11.55 -8.67 41.83
CA CYS A 391 -10.09 -8.74 41.83
C CYS A 391 -9.42 -7.40 42.17
N ALA A 392 -10.06 -6.26 41.87
CA ALA A 392 -9.54 -4.94 42.21
C ALA A 392 -9.79 -4.57 43.68
N GLU A 393 -10.95 -4.94 44.23
CA GLU A 393 -11.34 -4.61 45.61
C GLU A 393 -10.78 -5.59 46.65
N GLN A 394 -10.79 -6.88 46.32
CA GLN A 394 -10.47 -7.98 47.25
C GLN A 394 -9.18 -8.72 46.88
N GLY A 395 -8.43 -8.25 45.87
CA GLY A 395 -7.24 -8.94 45.35
C GLY A 395 -6.16 -9.22 46.41
N ASP A 396 -6.08 -8.38 47.46
CA ASP A 396 -5.12 -8.52 48.56
C ASP A 396 -5.62 -9.37 49.74
N ALA A 397 -6.85 -9.91 49.68
CA ALA A 397 -7.42 -10.72 50.74
C ALA A 397 -6.58 -11.99 50.99
N PRO A 398 -6.26 -12.34 52.26
CA PRO A 398 -5.49 -13.53 52.57
C PRO A 398 -6.27 -14.80 52.23
N SER A 399 -5.60 -15.75 51.58
CA SER A 399 -6.17 -17.03 51.21
C SER A 399 -6.08 -18.08 52.34
N PRO A 400 -6.96 -19.10 52.40
CA PRO A 400 -8.00 -19.42 51.42
C PRO A 400 -9.20 -18.48 51.48
N CYS A 401 -9.67 -18.00 50.32
CA CYS A 401 -10.80 -17.07 50.26
C CYS A 401 -11.66 -17.29 49.00
N ALA A 402 -12.93 -16.87 49.09
CA ALA A 402 -13.90 -16.96 48.01
C ALA A 402 -14.86 -15.76 48.07
N PHE A 403 -14.98 -15.04 46.96
CA PHE A 403 -15.85 -13.87 46.84
C PHE A 403 -16.81 -14.04 45.67
N SER A 404 -18.10 -13.84 45.92
CA SER A 404 -19.14 -13.88 44.88
C SER A 404 -19.00 -12.67 43.97
N ALA A 405 -18.81 -12.88 42.68
CA ALA A 405 -18.69 -11.81 41.68
C ALA A 405 -20.04 -11.51 41.02
N TRP A 406 -20.78 -12.54 40.61
CA TRP A 406 -22.02 -12.36 39.87
C TRP A 406 -23.00 -13.50 40.15
N GLU A 407 -24.29 -13.19 40.26
CA GLU A 407 -25.37 -14.17 40.33
C GLU A 407 -26.52 -13.73 39.43
N GLY A 408 -27.03 -14.62 38.59
CA GLY A 408 -28.12 -14.28 37.68
C GLY A 408 -28.49 -15.39 36.72
N MET A 409 -29.37 -15.07 35.77
CA MET A 409 -29.81 -16.00 34.74
C MET A 409 -28.90 -15.91 33.51
N LEU A 410 -28.33 -17.04 33.10
CA LEU A 410 -27.52 -17.18 31.90
C LEU A 410 -28.01 -18.41 31.12
N PHE A 411 -28.45 -18.20 29.87
CA PHE A 411 -29.02 -19.25 29.00
C PHE A 411 -30.12 -20.11 29.67
N GLY A 412 -31.01 -19.46 30.42
CA GLY A 412 -32.13 -20.14 31.10
C GLY A 412 -31.74 -20.89 32.38
N ARG A 413 -30.50 -20.76 32.85
CA ARG A 413 -30.01 -21.39 34.09
C ARG A 413 -29.58 -20.32 35.09
N LYS A 414 -29.84 -20.53 36.37
CA LYS A 414 -29.35 -19.66 37.42
C LYS A 414 -27.89 -20.01 37.73
N VAL A 415 -26.98 -19.06 37.59
CA VAL A 415 -25.54 -19.27 37.72
C VAL A 415 -24.97 -18.32 38.75
N LYS A 416 -24.07 -18.82 39.60
CA LYS A 416 -23.25 -18.03 40.51
C LYS A 416 -21.79 -18.12 40.10
N VAL A 417 -21.13 -16.98 39.92
CA VAL A 417 -19.72 -16.87 39.57
C VAL A 417 -18.96 -16.30 40.77
N SER A 418 -17.88 -16.96 41.17
CA SER A 418 -17.05 -16.55 42.30
C SER A 418 -15.57 -16.50 41.91
N VAL A 419 -14.83 -15.54 42.47
CA VAL A 419 -13.37 -15.50 42.40
C VAL A 419 -12.83 -16.17 43.66
N VAL A 420 -11.92 -17.13 43.50
CA VAL A 420 -11.45 -17.98 44.59
C VAL A 420 -9.93 -18.17 44.53
N GLU A 421 -9.32 -18.32 45.70
CA GLU A 421 -7.96 -18.82 45.85
C GLU A 421 -7.94 -19.89 46.95
N PRO A 422 -7.82 -21.18 46.60
CA PRO A 422 -7.85 -22.27 47.56
C PRO A 422 -6.51 -22.52 48.28
N GLU A 423 -5.37 -22.07 47.74
CA GLU A 423 -4.06 -22.33 48.35
C GLU A 423 -3.84 -21.44 49.58
N GLU A 424 -3.26 -21.97 50.66
CA GLU A 424 -2.97 -21.20 51.89
C GLU A 424 -1.71 -20.33 51.74
N ASN A 425 -1.59 -19.29 52.58
CA ASN A 425 -0.43 -18.39 52.64
C ASN A 425 -0.15 -17.58 51.36
N THR A 426 -1.19 -17.26 50.58
CA THR A 426 -1.12 -16.34 49.44
C THR A 426 -2.26 -15.31 49.54
N LYS A 427 -2.55 -14.62 48.43
CA LYS A 427 -3.63 -13.64 48.27
C LYS A 427 -4.58 -14.06 47.16
N LEU A 428 -5.79 -13.51 47.13
CA LEU A 428 -6.79 -13.77 46.10
C LEU A 428 -6.25 -13.60 44.67
N CYS A 429 -5.42 -12.57 44.45
CA CYS A 429 -4.75 -12.32 43.19
C CYS A 429 -3.23 -12.27 43.36
N GLY A 430 -2.52 -12.90 42.43
CA GLY A 430 -1.07 -12.79 42.30
C GLY A 430 -0.63 -11.36 41.97
N PRO A 431 0.63 -11.00 42.28
CA PRO A 431 1.10 -9.61 42.22
C PRO A 431 1.17 -9.03 40.81
N ALA A 432 1.10 -9.86 39.76
CA ALA A 432 1.07 -9.40 38.38
C ALA A 432 -0.35 -9.25 37.80
N ALA A 433 -1.42 -9.58 38.56
CA ALA A 433 -2.79 -9.51 38.06
C ALA A 433 -3.16 -8.10 37.52
N GLN A 434 -2.60 -7.05 38.12
CA GLN A 434 -2.82 -5.65 37.74
C GLN A 434 -1.81 -5.11 36.71
N ASN A 435 -0.90 -5.95 36.19
CA ASN A 435 0.02 -5.53 35.14
C ASN A 435 -0.75 -5.12 33.89
N GLU A 436 -0.38 -3.99 33.30
CA GLU A 436 -0.97 -3.45 32.08
C GLU A 436 -0.02 -3.66 30.90
N ILE A 437 -0.58 -4.01 29.74
CA ILE A 437 0.20 -4.23 28.53
C ILE A 437 0.44 -2.88 27.84
N VAL A 438 1.71 -2.53 27.69
CA VAL A 438 2.19 -1.26 27.13
C VAL A 438 3.19 -1.55 26.01
N VAL A 439 3.12 -0.75 24.95
CA VAL A 439 4.16 -0.72 23.92
C VAL A 439 5.07 0.47 24.17
N TYR A 440 6.35 0.21 24.41
CA TYR A 440 7.33 1.25 24.71
C TYR A 440 8.69 0.95 24.09
N LYS A 441 9.31 1.95 23.44
CA LYS A 441 10.59 1.81 22.70
C LYS A 441 10.58 0.57 21.77
N GLN A 442 9.46 0.38 21.05
CA GLN A 442 9.21 -0.77 20.14
C GLN A 442 9.20 -2.16 20.81
N ASN A 443 9.07 -2.22 22.14
CA ASN A 443 8.90 -3.46 22.90
C ASN A 443 7.47 -3.58 23.43
N ILE A 444 7.00 -4.81 23.60
CA ILE A 444 5.73 -5.10 24.29
C ILE A 444 6.05 -5.53 25.71
N MET A 445 5.47 -4.85 26.70
CA MET A 445 5.78 -5.05 28.10
C MET A 445 4.50 -5.17 28.92
N GLY A 446 4.43 -6.14 29.82
CA GLY A 446 3.35 -6.25 30.80
C GLY A 446 3.87 -5.85 32.18
N ILE A 447 3.58 -4.63 32.57
CA ILE A 447 4.24 -3.96 33.70
C ILE A 447 3.22 -3.36 34.67
N PRO A 448 3.52 -3.34 35.99
CA PRO A 448 2.66 -2.68 36.97
C PRO A 448 2.83 -1.16 36.93
N ARG A 449 1.80 -0.42 37.34
CA ARG A 449 1.87 1.04 37.51
C ARG A 449 2.63 1.39 38.79
N THR A 450 3.95 1.47 38.69
CA THR A 450 4.85 1.90 39.77
C THR A 450 5.78 3.01 39.27
N SER A 451 6.40 3.76 40.17
CA SER A 451 7.37 4.82 39.84
C SER A 451 8.52 4.35 38.94
N ARG A 452 8.88 3.06 39.02
CA ARG A 452 9.88 2.45 38.14
C ARG A 452 9.51 2.49 36.65
N TRP A 453 8.23 2.49 36.32
CA TRP A 453 7.72 2.35 34.95
C TRP A 453 7.00 3.59 34.44
N GLU A 454 7.08 4.71 35.16
CA GLU A 454 6.37 5.95 34.84
C GLU A 454 6.67 6.46 33.42
N GLU A 455 7.94 6.42 33.00
CA GLU A 455 8.38 6.78 31.64
C GLU A 455 7.67 5.93 30.57
N ALA A 456 7.52 4.63 30.78
CA ALA A 456 6.87 3.73 29.82
C ALA A 456 5.37 4.03 29.66
N PHE A 457 4.69 4.47 30.72
CA PHE A 457 3.29 4.89 30.66
C PHE A 457 3.11 6.31 30.12
N ALA A 458 4.10 7.19 30.31
CA ALA A 458 4.06 8.58 29.85
C ALA A 458 4.40 8.70 28.36
N GLU A 459 5.42 7.98 27.89
CA GLU A 459 5.93 8.06 26.52
C GLU A 459 5.48 6.90 25.63
N GLY A 460 5.06 5.78 26.23
CA GLY A 460 4.58 4.62 25.51
C GLY A 460 3.09 4.69 25.13
N VAL A 461 2.62 3.62 24.51
CA VAL A 461 1.20 3.46 24.17
C VAL A 461 0.63 2.29 24.96
N THR A 462 -0.29 2.59 25.87
CA THR A 462 -1.04 1.54 26.56
C THR A 462 -2.05 0.87 25.63
N THR A 463 -2.20 -0.44 25.78
CA THR A 463 -3.31 -1.19 25.18
C THR A 463 -4.63 -1.00 25.93
N GLY A 464 -4.59 -0.50 27.17
CA GLY A 464 -5.75 -0.47 28.08
C GLY A 464 -6.21 -1.87 28.51
N ILE A 465 -5.34 -2.89 28.41
CA ILE A 465 -5.61 -4.26 28.82
C ILE A 465 -4.68 -4.60 29.99
N ARG A 466 -5.24 -4.86 31.16
CA ARG A 466 -4.52 -5.52 32.26
C ARG A 466 -4.67 -7.02 32.18
N TYR A 467 -3.79 -7.75 32.87
CA TYR A 467 -3.87 -9.21 32.92
C TYR A 467 -5.20 -9.70 33.48
N VAL A 468 -5.69 -9.05 34.54
CA VAL A 468 -7.03 -9.33 35.09
C VAL A 468 -8.16 -9.08 34.09
N ASP A 469 -8.05 -8.07 33.23
CA ASP A 469 -9.08 -7.76 32.24
C ASP A 469 -9.16 -8.86 31.15
N ALA A 470 -8.01 -9.31 30.67
CA ALA A 470 -7.94 -10.37 29.66
C ALA A 470 -8.33 -11.75 30.24
N PHE A 471 -7.91 -12.03 31.47
CA PHE A 471 -8.31 -13.24 32.21
C PHE A 471 -9.81 -13.27 32.50
N ALA A 472 -10.40 -12.15 32.96
CA ALA A 472 -11.84 -12.08 33.21
C ALA A 472 -12.66 -12.27 31.93
N ALA A 473 -12.17 -11.79 30.79
CA ALA A 473 -12.79 -12.05 29.49
C ALA A 473 -12.73 -13.54 29.10
N LEU A 474 -11.64 -14.24 29.41
CA LEU A 474 -11.53 -15.70 29.21
C LEU A 474 -12.51 -16.44 30.12
N ALA A 475 -12.50 -16.12 31.42
CA ALA A 475 -13.35 -16.77 32.40
C ALA A 475 -14.83 -16.59 32.06
N ALA A 476 -15.27 -15.39 31.71
CA ALA A 476 -16.64 -15.14 31.29
C ALA A 476 -17.03 -15.92 30.02
N TYR A 477 -16.12 -16.02 29.04
CA TYR A 477 -16.34 -16.85 27.85
C TYR A 477 -16.49 -18.34 28.19
N GLU A 478 -15.64 -18.87 29.09
CA GLU A 478 -15.72 -20.26 29.53
C GLU A 478 -16.99 -20.53 30.37
N VAL A 479 -17.39 -19.59 31.22
CA VAL A 479 -18.67 -19.65 31.97
C VAL A 479 -19.84 -19.73 31.00
N GLU A 480 -19.86 -18.91 29.95
CA GLU A 480 -20.89 -18.96 28.91
C GLU A 480 -20.93 -20.32 28.22
N ALA A 481 -19.78 -20.80 27.73
CA ALA A 481 -19.68 -22.07 27.03
C ALA A 481 -20.09 -23.27 27.91
N ALA A 482 -19.66 -23.29 29.17
CA ALA A 482 -20.01 -24.33 30.13
C ALA A 482 -21.49 -24.30 30.49
N THR A 483 -22.05 -23.11 30.76
CA THR A 483 -23.47 -22.94 31.10
C THR A 483 -24.37 -23.38 29.94
N MET A 484 -24.00 -23.07 28.70
CA MET A 484 -24.71 -23.58 27.52
C MET A 484 -24.71 -25.11 27.47
N ALA A 485 -23.58 -25.73 27.82
CA ALA A 485 -23.44 -27.19 27.90
C ALA A 485 -24.06 -27.81 29.18
N GLY A 486 -24.66 -27.01 30.07
CA GLY A 486 -25.23 -27.45 31.34
C GLY A 486 -24.17 -27.91 32.35
N LYS A 487 -22.95 -27.35 32.28
CA LYS A 487 -21.82 -27.68 33.14
C LYS A 487 -21.34 -26.47 33.92
N GLU A 488 -20.68 -26.74 35.04
CA GLU A 488 -19.88 -25.77 35.79
C GLU A 488 -18.53 -25.53 35.10
N SER A 489 -17.86 -24.43 35.44
CA SER A 489 -16.56 -24.05 34.88
C SER A 489 -15.59 -23.64 35.98
N GLU A 490 -14.30 -23.91 35.77
CA GLU A 490 -13.21 -23.43 36.60
C GLU A 490 -12.10 -22.93 35.66
N THR A 491 -11.91 -21.61 35.60
CA THR A 491 -10.86 -20.97 34.81
C THR A 491 -9.76 -20.51 35.75
N ARG A 492 -8.52 -20.94 35.51
CA ARG A 492 -7.37 -20.62 36.38
C ARG A 492 -6.22 -20.00 35.60
N ALA A 493 -5.81 -18.80 36.01
CA ALA A 493 -4.56 -18.18 35.57
C ALA A 493 -3.44 -18.48 36.57
N ARG A 494 -2.28 -18.95 36.07
CA ARG A 494 -1.09 -19.25 36.88
C ARG A 494 0.01 -18.22 36.61
N ILE A 495 1.20 -18.68 36.20
CA ILE A 495 2.32 -17.84 35.78
C ILE A 495 2.20 -17.61 34.28
N VAL A 496 2.14 -16.35 33.87
CA VAL A 496 2.17 -15.96 32.45
C VAL A 496 3.60 -16.09 31.94
N ARG A 497 3.78 -16.87 30.86
CA ARG A 497 5.04 -17.05 30.14
C ARG A 497 4.93 -16.60 28.69
N ALA A 498 3.76 -16.79 28.09
CA ALA A 498 3.42 -16.40 26.73
C ALA A 498 2.11 -15.58 26.72
N PRO A 499 1.85 -14.79 25.66
CA PRO A 499 0.61 -14.02 25.53
C PRO A 499 -0.67 -14.87 25.72
N GLY A 500 -0.68 -16.09 25.19
CA GLY A 500 -1.81 -17.02 25.28
C GLY A 500 -2.16 -17.44 26.71
N ASP A 501 -1.20 -17.46 27.64
CA ASP A 501 -1.44 -17.84 29.05
C ASP A 501 -2.38 -16.87 29.77
N ILE A 502 -2.58 -15.67 29.22
CA ILE A 502 -3.48 -14.65 29.76
C ILE A 502 -4.48 -14.14 28.72
N ASN A 503 -4.83 -14.98 27.75
CA ASN A 503 -5.86 -14.72 26.73
C ASN A 503 -5.52 -13.53 25.80
N ILE A 504 -4.23 -13.27 25.59
CA ILE A 504 -3.76 -12.24 24.66
C ILE A 504 -3.35 -12.88 23.35
N LYS A 505 -3.82 -12.31 22.25
CA LYS A 505 -3.43 -12.67 20.89
C LYS A 505 -2.64 -11.53 20.26
N ILE A 506 -1.46 -11.87 19.75
CA ILE A 506 -0.62 -10.96 18.97
C ILE A 506 -0.87 -11.23 17.49
N HIS A 507 -1.04 -10.17 16.70
CA HIS A 507 -1.19 -10.33 15.25
C HIS A 507 0.08 -10.95 14.64
N PRO A 508 0.00 -11.92 13.70
CA PRO A 508 1.20 -12.58 13.13
C PRO A 508 2.18 -11.64 12.42
N ALA A 509 1.71 -10.48 11.94
CA ALA A 509 2.59 -9.45 11.42
C ALA A 509 3.45 -8.83 12.54
N LEU A 510 2.86 -8.51 13.68
CA LEU A 510 3.57 -7.93 14.82
C LEU A 510 4.60 -8.91 15.41
N GLU A 511 4.28 -10.20 15.48
CA GLU A 511 5.25 -11.22 15.94
C GLU A 511 6.48 -11.31 15.03
N ARG A 512 6.25 -11.29 13.71
CA ARG A 512 7.33 -11.25 12.72
C ARG A 512 8.16 -9.98 12.85
N TYR A 513 7.51 -8.82 12.98
CA TYR A 513 8.18 -7.53 13.19
C TYR A 513 9.10 -7.58 14.41
N ILE A 514 8.59 -8.00 15.57
CA ILE A 514 9.35 -8.08 16.82
C ILE A 514 10.55 -9.02 16.67
N THR A 515 10.35 -10.17 16.03
CA THR A 515 11.40 -11.18 15.85
C THR A 515 12.47 -10.71 14.88
N SER A 516 12.09 -10.18 13.71
CA SER A 516 13.00 -9.72 12.66
C SER A 516 13.88 -8.55 13.14
N TYR A 517 13.33 -7.66 13.95
CA TYR A 517 14.04 -6.47 14.46
C TYR A 517 14.62 -6.66 15.88
N LYS A 518 14.56 -7.88 16.42
CA LYS A 518 15.10 -8.24 17.75
C LYS A 518 14.53 -7.37 18.89
N HIS A 519 13.28 -6.92 18.75
CA HIS A 519 12.56 -6.30 19.84
C HIS A 519 12.13 -7.35 20.88
N LYS A 520 11.72 -6.89 22.06
CA LYS A 520 11.32 -7.75 23.16
C LYS A 520 9.80 -7.75 23.33
N MET A 521 9.28 -8.94 23.66
CA MET A 521 7.94 -9.13 24.18
C MET A 521 8.05 -9.80 25.55
N ASP A 522 7.87 -9.03 26.62
CA ASP A 522 7.95 -9.51 28.00
C ASP A 522 6.62 -9.29 28.71
N LEU A 523 5.79 -10.34 28.71
CA LEU A 523 4.50 -10.40 29.40
C LEU A 523 4.55 -11.34 30.61
N ARG A 524 5.72 -11.56 31.22
CA ARG A 524 5.83 -12.55 32.29
C ARG A 524 5.33 -11.99 33.61
N GLY A 525 4.62 -12.82 34.37
CA GLY A 525 4.19 -12.46 35.73
C GLY A 525 3.27 -13.50 36.38
N PRO A 526 3.35 -13.69 37.71
CA PRO A 526 2.42 -14.54 38.44
C PRO A 526 1.06 -13.85 38.64
N VAL A 527 0.02 -14.34 37.97
CA VAL A 527 -1.35 -13.83 38.09
C VAL A 527 -2.13 -14.55 39.17
N PHE A 528 -1.97 -15.88 39.30
CA PHE A 528 -2.58 -16.73 40.33
C PHE A 528 -3.98 -16.27 40.76
N THR A 529 -4.98 -16.59 39.94
CA THR A 529 -6.39 -16.29 40.23
C THR A 529 -7.25 -17.37 39.60
N THR A 530 -8.33 -17.75 40.29
CA THR A 530 -9.28 -18.75 39.81
C THR A 530 -10.69 -18.17 39.82
N VAL A 531 -11.45 -18.41 38.75
CA VAL A 531 -12.88 -18.09 38.65
C VAL A 531 -13.65 -19.40 38.53
N LYS A 532 -14.66 -19.58 39.37
CA LYS A 532 -15.55 -20.73 39.36
C LYS A 532 -16.97 -20.31 39.04
N SER A 533 -17.70 -21.12 38.28
CA SER A 533 -19.13 -20.97 38.08
C SER A 533 -19.89 -22.19 38.57
N GLU A 534 -20.92 -21.97 39.37
CA GLU A 534 -21.81 -23.00 39.89
C GLU A 534 -23.22 -22.81 39.29
N ILE A 535 -23.87 -23.90 38.90
CA ILE A 535 -25.26 -23.86 38.46
C ILE A 535 -26.13 -24.09 39.70
N LEU A 536 -26.92 -23.08 40.05
CA LEU A 536 -27.84 -23.16 41.18
C LEU A 536 -29.09 -23.95 40.76
N ALA A 537 -29.54 -24.80 41.68
CA ALA A 537 -30.72 -25.67 41.53
C ALA A 537 -32.03 -24.88 41.40
#